data_AF-A0A7V2JJK5-F1
#
_entry.id   AF-A0A7V2JJK5-F1
#
_cell.length_a   1.000
_cell.length_b   1.000
_cell.length_c   1.000
_cell.angle_alpha   90.00
_cell.angle_beta   90.00
_cell.angle_gamma   90.00
#
_symmetry.space_group_name_H-M   'P 1'
#
loop_
_entity.id
_entity.type
_entity.pdbx_description
1 polymer ?
#
loop_
_entity_poly.entity_id
_entity_poly.type
_entity_poly.pdbx_seq_one_letter_code
_entity_poly.pdbx_strand_id
1 'polypeptide(L)' 'MITVTCAIVEKEGQILIARRAKGQKQEGKWEFPGGKVEDGES' A
#
# COMPACT_ATOMS: atom_id res chain seq x y z
N MET A 1 -18.57 -2.51 -2.87
CA MET A 1 -17.33 -2.13 -3.58
C MET A 1 -16.45 -1.45 -2.56
N ILE A 2 -15.17 -1.82 -2.45
CA ILE A 2 -14.23 -1.22 -1.47
C ILE A 2 -13.26 -0.35 -2.26
N THR A 3 -13.14 0.93 -1.92
CA THR A 3 -12.14 1.83 -2.51
C THR A 3 -10.83 1.69 -1.74
N VAL A 4 -9.73 1.55 -2.48
CA VAL A 4 -8.38 1.43 -1.91
C VAL A 4 -7.47 2.40 -2.65
N THR A 5 -6.68 3.15 -1.91
CA THR A 5 -5.65 4.04 -2.45
C THR A 5 -4.27 3.45 -2.25
N CYS A 6 -3.32 3.85 -3.09
CA CYS A 6 -1.90 3.55 -2.90
C CYS A 6 -1.06 4.81 -3.11
N ALA A 7 0.02 4.92 -2.36
CA ALA A 7 0.96 6.02 -2.43
C ALA A 7 2.17 5.62 -3.27
N ILE A 8 2.49 6.45 -4.27
CA ILE A 8 3.77 6.41 -4.97
C ILE A 8 4.65 7.46 -4.29
N VAL A 9 5.55 7.01 -3.43
CA VAL A 9 6.50 7.89 -2.73
C VAL A 9 7.86 7.76 -3.39
N GLU A 10 8.29 8.83 -4.05
CA GLU A 10 9.61 8.93 -4.66
C GLU A 10 10.57 9.73 -3.78
N LYS A 11 11.81 9.23 -3.63
CA LYS A 11 12.91 9.99 -3.06
C LYS A 11 14.21 9.60 -3.75
N GLU A 12 14.95 10.60 -4.24
CA GLU A 12 16.27 10.40 -4.88
C GLU A 12 16.21 9.39 -6.05
N GLY A 13 15.15 9.44 -6.86
CA GLY A 13 14.93 8.53 -7.99
C GLY A 13 14.54 7.10 -7.60
N GLN A 14 14.31 6.84 -6.31
CA GLN A 14 13.87 5.54 -5.79
C GLN A 14 12.40 5.61 -5.33
N ILE A 15 11.67 4.51 -5.52
CA ILE A 15 10.26 4.38 -5.10
C ILE A 15 10.17 3.50 -3.85
N LEU A 16 9.41 3.95 -2.86
CA LEU A 16 9.12 3.17 -1.67
C LEU A 16 8.19 2.00 -1.99
N ILE A 17 8.64 0.78 -1.69
CA ILE A 17 7.83 -0.44 -1.70
C ILE A 17 7.87 -1.09 -0.31
N ALA A 18 6.73 -1.60 0.16
CA ALA A 18 6.60 -2.30 1.43
C ALA A 18 6.53 -3.82 1.20
N ARG A 19 7.12 -4.59 2.11
CA ARG A 19 7.00 -6.05 2.12
C ARG A 19 5.86 -6.47 3.02
N ARG A 20 4.94 -7.28 2.51
CA ARG A 20 3.79 -7.77 3.26
C ARG A 20 4.24 -8.65 4.44
N ALA A 21 3.71 -8.33 5.62
CA ALA A 21 4.07 -9.01 6.86
C ALA A 21 3.63 -10.48 6.88
N LYS A 22 4.25 -11.26 7.78
CA LYS A 22 3.89 -12.66 8.02
C LYS A 22 2.43 -12.78 8.46
N GLY A 23 1.73 -13.81 7.98
CA GLY A 23 0.34 -14.09 8.29
C GLY A 23 -0.67 -13.30 7.46
N GLN A 24 -0.22 -12.40 6.58
CA GLN A 24 -1.12 -11.68 5.68
C GLN A 24 -1.31 -12.42 4.35
N LYS A 25 -2.45 -12.19 3.68
CA LYS A 25 -2.65 -12.61 2.28
C LYS A 25 -1.50 -12.04 1.44
N GLN A 26 -0.90 -12.83 0.54
CA GLN A 26 0.29 -12.45 -0.22
C GLN A 26 1.53 -12.14 0.65
N GLU A 27 1.70 -12.86 1.76
CA GLU A 27 2.89 -12.79 2.62
C GLU A 27 4.20 -12.72 1.82
N GLY A 28 5.11 -11.83 2.25
CA GLY A 28 6.46 -11.72 1.69
C GLY A 28 6.56 -11.05 0.31
N LYS A 29 5.42 -10.79 -0.37
CA LYS A 29 5.40 -10.03 -1.62
C LYS A 29 5.56 -8.53 -1.37
N TRP A 30 5.92 -7.81 -2.43
CA TRP A 30 6.06 -6.37 -2.45
C TRP A 30 4.74 -5.68 -2.84
N GLU A 31 4.49 -4.51 -2.28
CA GLU A 31 3.36 -3.64 -2.61
C GLU A 31 3.71 -2.17 -2.47
N PHE A 32 2.89 -1.29 -3.07
CA PHE A 32 2.90 0.13 -2.73
C PHE A 32 2.14 0.34 -1.42
N PRO A 33 2.66 1.17 -0.49
CA PRO A 33 1.94 1.54 0.72
C PRO A 33 0.57 2.14 0.39
N GLY A 34 -0.45 1.86 1.19
CA GLY A 34 -1.81 2.31 0.90
C GLY A 34 -2.80 1.90 1.98
N GLY A 35 -4.08 2.10 1.70
CA GLY A 35 -5.14 1.85 2.66
C GLY A 35 -6.52 1.78 2.01
N LYS A 36 -7.48 1.22 2.75
CA LYS A 36 -8.89 1.35 2.41
C LYS A 36 -9.33 2.78 2.71
N VAL A 37 -10.21 3.30 1.87
CA VAL A 37 -10.91 4.56 2.15
C VAL A 37 -12.12 4.23 3.00
N GLU A 38 -12.22 4.84 4.17
CA GLU A 38 -13.37 4.72 5.06
C GLU A 38 -14.47 5.74 4.68
N ASP A 39 -15.69 5.50 5.16
CA ASP A 39 -16.83 6.33 4.80
C ASP A 39 -16.63 7.79 5.24
N GLY A 40 -16.69 8.71 4.26
CA GLY A 40 -16.49 10.14 4.48
C GLY A 40 -15.05 10.63 4.27
N GLU A 41 -14.08 9.74 4.00
CA GLU A 41 -12.72 10.11 3.63
C GLU A 41 -12.61 10.46 2.12
N SER A 42 -11.72 11.38 1.77
CA SER A 42 -11.44 11.82 0.39
C SER A 42 -9.96 12.04 0.13
#